data_AF-A0A9N9EAY0-F1
#
_entry.id   AF-A0A9N9EAY0-F1
#
_cell.length_a   1.000
_cell.length_b   1.000
_cell.length_c   1.000
_cell.angle_alpha   90.00
_cell.angle_beta   90.00
_cell.angle_gamma   90.00
#
_symmetry.space_group_name_H-M   'P 1'
#
loop_
_entity.id
_entity.type
_entity.pdbx_description
1 polymer ?
#
loop_
_entity_poly.entity_id
_entity_poly.type
_entity_poly.pdbx_seq_one_letter_code
_entity_poly.pdbx_strand_id
1 'polypeptide(L)'
;VYSKADMLNINELTFMVTERIIKFINFDNWDQILLLGWRHFDDRLKTSGLNFAISNWKKIRNTGNMKQVMECGNMDWIEELIIKKFFSPINN
;
A
#
# COMPACT_ATOMS: atom_id res chain seq x y z
N VAL A 1 -18.60 -24.61 -14.64
CA VAL A 1 -17.43 -25.32 -14.05
C VAL A 1 -16.13 -24.69 -14.54
N TYR A 2 -15.92 -24.53 -15.85
CA TYR A 2 -14.74 -23.85 -16.44
C TYR A 2 -14.50 -22.43 -15.91
N SER A 3 -15.53 -21.56 -15.89
CA SER A 3 -15.40 -20.18 -15.38
C SER A 3 -14.89 -20.07 -13.93
N LYS A 4 -15.20 -21.06 -13.09
CA LYS A 4 -14.76 -21.08 -11.68
C LYS A 4 -13.29 -21.49 -11.56
N ALA A 5 -12.84 -22.45 -12.38
CA ALA A 5 -11.44 -22.86 -12.40
C ALA A 5 -10.54 -21.73 -12.93
N ASP A 6 -10.98 -21.02 -13.98
CA ASP A 6 -10.24 -19.88 -14.53
C ASP A 6 -10.13 -18.73 -13.52
N MET A 7 -11.22 -18.41 -12.81
CA MET A 7 -11.21 -17.41 -11.74
C MET A 7 -10.26 -17.79 -10.59
N LEU A 8 -10.19 -19.07 -10.22
CA LEU A 8 -9.26 -19.55 -9.18
C LEU A 8 -7.79 -19.34 -9.61
N ASN A 9 -7.46 -19.70 -10.85
CA ASN A 9 -6.12 -19.51 -11.40
C ASN A 9 -5.73 -18.02 -11.45
N ILE A 10 -6.66 -17.13 -11.82
CA ILE A 10 -6.43 -15.68 -11.84
C ILE A 10 -6.21 -15.13 -10.43
N ASN A 11 -6.97 -15.62 -9.44
CA ASN A 11 -6.81 -15.22 -8.05
C ASN A 11 -5.45 -15.66 -7.47
N GLU A 12 -5.01 -16.87 -7.80
CA GLU A 12 -3.70 -17.37 -7.38
C GLU A 12 -2.55 -16.58 -8.02
N LEU A 13 -2.67 -16.25 -9.31
CA LEU A 13 -1.70 -15.39 -9.98
C LEU A 13 -1.65 -13.99 -9.35
N THR A 14 -2.82 -13.40 -9.10
CA THR A 14 -2.93 -12.10 -8.42
C THR A 14 -2.28 -12.16 -7.04
N PHE A 15 -2.50 -13.26 -6.32
CA PHE A 15 -1.86 -13.49 -5.03
C PHE A 15 -0.33 -13.51 -5.16
N MET A 16 0.23 -14.32 -6.06
CA MET A 16 1.68 -14.45 -6.25
C MET A 16 2.34 -13.13 -6.67
N VAL A 17 1.69 -12.37 -7.56
CA VAL A 17 2.19 -11.07 -8.01
C VAL A 17 2.16 -10.05 -6.88
N THR A 18 1.06 -9.95 -6.13
CA THR A 18 0.97 -9.06 -4.96
C THR A 18 2.08 -9.35 -3.95
N GLU A 19 2.29 -10.62 -3.59
CA GLU A 19 3.36 -11.01 -2.66
C GLU A 19 4.75 -10.65 -3.18
N ARG A 20 4.97 -10.74 -4.50
CA ARG A 20 6.25 -10.38 -5.10
C ARG A 20 6.47 -8.87 -5.12
N ILE A 21 5.44 -8.08 -5.44
CA ILE A 21 5.50 -6.61 -5.42
C ILE A 21 5.82 -6.11 -4.02
N ILE A 22 5.14 -6.64 -3.00
CA ILE A 22 5.36 -6.27 -1.60
C ILE A 22 6.82 -6.50 -1.17
N LYS A 23 7.44 -7.62 -1.58
CA LYS A 23 8.85 -7.93 -1.26
C LYS A 23 9.85 -6.91 -1.83
N PHE A 24 9.48 -6.16 -2.87
CA PHE A 24 10.33 -5.16 -3.49
C PHE A 24 9.97 -3.72 -3.11
N ILE A 25 9.16 -3.53 -2.06
CA ILE A 25 8.85 -2.19 -1.54
C ILE A 25 10.11 -1.47 -1.05
N ASN A 26 10.26 -0.20 -1.44
CA ASN A 26 11.40 0.64 -1.11
C ASN A 26 11.03 2.13 -1.14
N PHE A 27 12.01 3.01 -0.95
CA PHE A 27 11.80 4.47 -0.88
C PHE A 27 11.26 5.08 -2.18
N ASP A 28 11.47 4.43 -3.32
CA ASP A 28 11.11 4.96 -4.64
C ASP A 28 9.71 4.56 -5.08
N ASN A 29 9.13 3.49 -4.50
CA ASN A 29 7.88 2.88 -5.00
C ASN A 29 6.78 2.65 -3.95
N TRP A 30 7.02 2.92 -2.66
CA TRP A 30 6.06 2.64 -1.60
C TRP A 30 4.71 3.36 -1.79
N ASP A 31 4.72 4.58 -2.32
CA ASP A 31 3.54 5.40 -2.61
C ASP A 31 2.71 4.78 -3.72
N GLN A 32 3.35 4.30 -4.78
CA GLN A 32 2.67 3.63 -5.89
C GLN A 32 2.01 2.33 -5.43
N ILE A 33 2.72 1.54 -4.60
CA ILE A 33 2.19 0.31 -4.01
C ILE A 33 0.99 0.61 -3.10
N LEU A 34 1.10 1.65 -2.27
CA LEU A 34 0.03 2.09 -1.38
C LEU A 34 -1.20 2.55 -2.17
N LEU A 35 -1.01 3.44 -3.15
CA LEU A 35 -2.07 3.94 -4.03
C LEU A 35 -2.74 2.80 -4.82
N LEU A 36 -1.98 1.80 -5.24
CA LEU A 36 -2.52 0.63 -5.93
C LEU A 36 -3.41 -0.20 -4.98
N GLY A 37 -2.95 -0.43 -3.75
CA GLY A 37 -3.72 -1.15 -2.74
C GLY A 37 -5.04 -0.46 -2.42
N TRP A 38 -5.03 0.86 -2.28
CA TRP A 38 -6.23 1.65 -2.12
C TRP A 38 -7.19 1.61 -3.31
N ARG A 39 -6.69 1.82 -4.54
CA ARG A 39 -7.52 1.86 -5.76
C ARG A 39 -8.21 0.54 -6.07
N HIS A 40 -7.55 -0.58 -5.79
CA HIS A 40 -8.03 -1.91 -6.14
C HIS A 40 -8.53 -2.72 -4.94
N PHE A 41 -8.67 -2.07 -3.78
CA PHE A 41 -9.10 -2.72 -2.53
C PHE A 41 -8.24 -3.96 -2.20
N ASP A 42 -6.94 -3.95 -2.54
CA ASP A 42 -6.00 -4.99 -2.13
C ASP A 42 -5.37 -4.59 -0.79
N ASP A 43 -5.91 -5.18 0.28
CA ASP A 43 -5.49 -4.90 1.65
C ASP A 43 -4.03 -5.26 1.93
N ARG A 44 -3.43 -6.18 1.17
CA ARG A 44 -2.03 -6.59 1.39
C ARG A 44 -1.09 -5.53 0.84
N LEU A 45 -1.37 -5.00 -0.36
CA LEU A 45 -0.63 -3.87 -0.93
C LEU A 45 -0.79 -2.63 -0.06
N LYS A 46 -2.04 -2.31 0.31
CA LYS A 46 -2.36 -1.17 1.17
C LYS A 46 -1.64 -1.25 2.51
N THR A 47 -1.74 -2.40 3.19
CA THR A 47 -1.12 -2.60 4.51
C THR A 47 0.39 -2.51 4.43
N SER A 48 1.00 -3.13 3.42
CA SER A 48 2.45 -3.08 3.20
C SER A 48 2.95 -1.66 2.94
N GLY A 49 2.27 -0.91 2.07
CA GLY A 49 2.56 0.49 1.79
C GLY A 49 2.45 1.38 3.04
N LEU A 50 1.35 1.26 3.77
CA LEU A 50 1.13 1.99 5.03
C LEU A 50 2.20 1.66 6.08
N ASN A 51 2.53 0.39 6.26
CA ASN A 51 3.53 -0.04 7.24
C ASN A 51 4.91 0.53 6.88
N PHE A 52 5.30 0.44 5.60
CA PHE A 52 6.55 1.04 5.13
C PHE A 52 6.58 2.54 5.39
N ALA A 53 5.47 3.23 5.09
CA ALA A 53 5.35 4.67 5.27
C ALA A 53 5.53 5.09 6.74
N ILE A 54 4.89 4.37 7.66
CA ILE A 54 4.93 4.65 9.09
C ILE A 54 6.33 4.36 9.65
N SER A 55 6.91 3.21 9.33
CA SER A 55 8.25 2.83 9.78
C SER A 55 9.34 3.79 9.29
N ASN A 56 9.11 4.46 8.16
CA ASN A 56 10.06 5.39 7.56
C ASN A 56 9.62 6.86 7.61
N TRP A 57 8.59 7.18 8.40
CA TRP A 57 7.91 8.48 8.38
C TRP A 57 8.84 9.68 8.40
N LYS A 58 9.84 9.68 9.30
CA LYS A 58 10.81 10.78 9.44
C LYS A 58 11.59 11.05 8.15
N LYS A 59 11.86 10.01 7.35
CA LYS A 59 12.61 10.10 6.09
C LYS A 59 11.73 10.53 4.92
N ILE A 60 10.48 10.06 4.88
CA ILE A 60 9.63 10.21 3.69
C ILE A 60 8.66 11.39 3.75
N ARG A 61 8.35 11.94 4.94
CA ARG A 61 7.27 12.95 5.11
C ARG A 61 7.40 14.21 4.25
N ASN A 62 8.62 14.52 3.79
CA ASN A 62 8.91 15.70 2.96
C ASN A 62 9.36 15.33 1.54
N THR A 63 9.15 14.08 1.09
CA THR A 63 9.58 13.62 -0.24
C THR A 63 8.47 13.82 -1.28
N GLY A 64 8.86 13.73 -2.57
CA GLY A 64 7.92 13.77 -3.69
C GLY A 64 6.86 12.66 -3.59
N ASN A 65 7.23 11.45 -3.19
CA ASN A 65 6.30 10.33 -3.00
C ASN A 65 5.22 10.64 -1.96
N MET A 66 5.58 11.29 -0.84
CA MET A 66 4.58 11.72 0.14
C MET A 66 3.66 12.80 -0.44
N LYS A 67 4.20 13.76 -1.19
CA LYS A 67 3.40 14.76 -1.88
C LYS A 67 2.39 14.11 -2.84
N GLN A 68 2.79 13.09 -3.61
CA GLN A 68 1.89 12.32 -4.48
C GLN A 68 0.74 11.66 -3.70
N VAL A 69 1.03 11.10 -2.53
CA VAL A 69 0.00 10.52 -1.65
C VAL A 69 -0.98 11.60 -1.16
N MET A 70 -0.48 12.75 -0.72
CA MET A 70 -1.33 13.84 -0.23
C MET A 70 -2.16 14.51 -1.34
N GLU A 71 -1.68 14.46 -2.59
CA GLU A 71 -2.35 15.04 -3.77
C GLU A 71 -3.26 14.03 -4.49
N CYS A 72 -3.45 12.82 -3.96
CA CYS A 72 -4.26 11.78 -4.62
C CYS A 72 -5.77 12.10 -4.69
N GLY A 73 -6.22 13.14 -3.98
CA GLY A 73 -7.59 13.65 -4.03
C GLY A 73 -8.62 12.82 -3.27
N ASN A 74 -8.22 11.75 -2.59
CA ASN A 74 -9.08 10.94 -1.74
C ASN A 74 -8.77 11.21 -0.26
N MET A 75 -9.67 11.95 0.41
CA MET A 75 -9.49 12.34 1.81
C MET A 75 -9.49 11.14 2.77
N ASP A 76 -10.31 10.11 2.52
CA ASP A 76 -10.38 8.94 3.40
C ASP A 76 -9.03 8.20 3.45
N TRP A 77 -8.32 8.14 2.33
CA TRP A 77 -7.00 7.50 2.25
C TRP A 77 -5.93 8.30 3.02
N ILE A 78 -6.00 9.63 2.90
CA ILE A 78 -5.11 10.54 3.64
C ILE A 78 -5.39 10.41 5.14
N GLU A 79 -6.65 10.40 5.55
CA GLU A 79 -7.06 10.20 6.94
C GLU A 79 -6.58 8.84 7.46
N GLU A 80 -6.73 7.75 6.70
CA GLU A 80 -6.23 6.43 7.09
C GLU A 80 -4.72 6.44 7.37
N LEU A 81 -3.92 7.06 6.49
CA LEU A 81 -2.48 7.20 6.68
C LEU A 81 -2.15 7.97 7.97
N ILE A 82 -2.83 9.09 8.20
CA ILE A 82 -2.61 9.95 9.37
C ILE A 82 -3.00 9.21 10.65
N ILE A 83 -4.20 8.63 10.70
CA ILE A 83 -4.70 7.84 11.85
C ILE A 83 -3.71 6.72 12.15
N LYS A 84 -3.31 5.94 11.15
CA LYS A 84 -2.39 4.83 11.36
C LYS A 84 -1.02 5.30 11.85
N LYS A 85 -0.54 6.49 11.42
CA LYS A 85 0.70 7.07 11.95
C LYS A 85 0.59 7.47 13.44
N PHE A 86 -0.55 7.98 13.89
CA PHE A 86 -0.75 8.41 15.27
C PHE A 86 -1.01 7.24 16.23
N PHE A 87 -1.71 6.21 15.77
CA PHE A 87 -2.12 5.07 16.59
C PHE A 87 -1.24 3.81 16.42
N SER A 88 -0.28 3.81 15.51
CA SER A 88 0.72 2.74 15.43
C SER A 88 1.64 2.81 16.66
N PRO A 89 1.83 1.70 17.41
CA PRO A 89 2.71 1.67 18.57
C PRO A 89 4.10 2.12 18.15
N ILE A 90 4.59 3.17 18.80
CA ILE A 90 5.91 3.75 18.56
C ILE A 90 6.95 2.72 19.02
N ASN A 91 7.41 1.86 18.10
CA ASN A 91 8.66 1.15 18.29
C ASN A 91 9.77 2.13 17.92
N ASN A 92 10.23 2.88 18.92
CA ASN A 92 11.43 3.73 18.86
C ASN A 92 12.67 2.88 18.55
#